data_AF-A0A0J5CBQ1-F1
#
_entry.id   AF-A0A0J5CBQ1-F1
#
_cell.length_a   1.000
_cell.length_b   1.000
_cell.length_c   1.000
_cell.angle_alpha   90.00
_cell.angle_beta   90.00
_cell.angle_gamma   90.00
#
_symmetry.space_group_name_H-M   'P 1'
#
loop_
_entity.id
_entity.type
_entity.pdbx_description
1 polymer ?
#
loop_
_entity_poly.entity_id
_entity_poly.type
_entity_poly.pdbx_seq_one_letter_code
_entity_poly.pdbx_strand_id
1 'polypeptide(L)' 'MSYLKSWGSKLGKGLSHLVEAILGGIFSVAAFGSLFWFDEWWQRILSAVIFLLLVFVTIALCSLVRGER' A
#
# COMPACT_ATOMS: atom_id res chain seq x y z
N MET A 1 33.89 4.44 1.92
CA MET A 1 32.76 3.53 2.24
C MET A 1 31.41 4.25 2.47
N SER A 2 31.31 5.58 2.38
CA SER A 2 30.09 6.32 2.78
C SER A 2 29.12 6.65 1.63
N TYR A 3 29.59 6.62 0.38
CA TYR A 3 28.80 7.06 -0.79
C TYR A 3 27.78 5.99 -1.23
N LEU A 4 28.17 4.71 -1.22
CA LEU A 4 27.32 3.57 -1.57
C LEU A 4 26.14 3.37 -0.61
N LYS A 5 26.37 3.60 0.69
CA LYS A 5 25.32 3.50 1.72
C LYS A 5 24.29 4.63 1.60
N SER A 6 24.73 5.83 1.22
CA SER A 6 23.88 7.00 0.96
C SER A 6 23.04 6.82 -0.32
N TRP A 7 23.63 6.31 -1.40
CA TRP A 7 22.91 6.00 -2.63
C TRP A 7 21.89 4.86 -2.45
N GLY A 8 22.26 3.78 -1.76
CA GLY A 8 21.35 2.68 -1.45
C GLY A 8 20.17 3.12 -0.56
N SER A 9 20.39 4.03 0.39
CA SER A 9 19.33 4.61 1.21
C SER A 9 18.36 5.49 0.40
N LYS A 10 18.87 6.31 -0.54
CA LYS A 10 18.03 7.13 -1.43
C LYS A 10 17.25 6.29 -2.44
N LEU A 11 17.89 5.28 -3.04
CA LEU A 11 17.22 4.33 -3.92
C LEU A 11 16.18 3.50 -3.17
N GLY A 12 16.49 3.04 -1.96
CA GLY A 12 15.55 2.31 -1.09
C GLY A 12 14.34 3.15 -0.69
N LYS A 13 14.53 4.44 -0.39
CA LYS A 13 13.41 5.38 -0.15
C LYS A 13 12.56 5.56 -1.41
N GLY A 14 13.17 5.82 -2.57
CA GLY A 14 12.44 5.96 -3.84
C GLY A 14 11.65 4.69 -4.22
N LEU A 15 12.27 3.51 -4.11
CA LEU A 15 11.62 2.22 -4.33
C LEU A 15 10.47 1.99 -3.35
N SER A 16 10.63 2.38 -2.08
CA SER A 16 9.54 2.22 -1.10
C SER A 16 8.31 3.06 -1.47
N HIS A 17 8.48 4.29 -1.99
CA HIS A 17 7.35 5.12 -2.44
C HIS A 17 6.69 4.54 -3.69
N LEU A 18 7.49 3.97 -4.59
CA LEU A 18 7.01 3.36 -5.82
C LEU A 18 6.22 2.08 -5.51
N VAL A 19 6.72 1.25 -4.59
CA VAL A 19 6.02 0.05 -4.09
C VAL A 19 4.73 0.42 -3.35
N GLU A 20 4.76 1.46 -2.52
CA GLU A 20 3.57 1.99 -1.83
C GLU A 20 2.51 2.48 -2.82
N ALA A 21 2.91 3.20 -3.87
CA ALA A 21 2.01 3.67 -4.91
C ALA A 21 1.41 2.52 -5.75
N ILE A 22 2.22 1.51 -6.10
CA ILE A 22 1.75 0.32 -6.82
C ILE A 22 0.77 -0.48 -5.95
N LEU A 23 1.12 -0.76 -4.70
CA LEU A 23 0.26 -1.51 -3.78
C LEU A 23 -1.04 -0.75 -3.50
N GLY A 24 -0.96 0.54 -3.24
CA GLY A 24 -2.13 1.40 -3.08
C GLY A 24 -3.03 1.40 -4.31
N GLY A 25 -2.44 1.42 -5.51
CA GLY A 25 -3.17 1.31 -6.78
C GLY A 25 -3.87 -0.04 -6.94
N ILE A 26 -3.15 -1.15 -6.72
CA ILE A 26 -3.72 -2.51 -6.81
C ILE A 26 -4.87 -2.69 -5.83
N PHE A 27 -4.68 -2.27 -4.57
CA PHE A 27 -5.74 -2.36 -3.56
C PHE A 27 -6.93 -1.44 -3.88
N SER A 28 -6.71 -0.26 -4.47
CA SER A 28 -7.80 0.61 -4.91
C SER A 28 -8.61 -0.01 -6.05
N VAL A 29 -7.94 -0.64 -7.02
CA VAL A 29 -8.60 -1.38 -8.11
C VAL A 29 -9.34 -2.60 -7.56
N ALA A 30 -8.75 -3.33 -6.62
CA ALA A 30 -9.39 -4.47 -5.97
C ALA A 30 -10.60 -4.05 -5.13
N ALA A 31 -10.52 -2.94 -4.40
CA ALA A 31 -11.65 -2.36 -3.67
C ALA A 31 -12.80 -2.00 -4.64
N PHE A 32 -12.48 -1.35 -5.75
CA PHE A 32 -13.49 -0.99 -6.75
C PHE A 32 -14.08 -2.23 -7.43
N GLY A 33 -13.25 -3.21 -7.80
CA GLY A 33 -13.69 -4.48 -8.38
C GLY A 33 -14.57 -5.29 -7.43
N SER A 34 -14.29 -5.25 -6.13
CA SER A 34 -15.07 -5.96 -5.12
C SER A 34 -16.53 -5.47 -5.02
N LEU A 35 -16.80 -4.22 -5.38
CA LEU A 35 -18.15 -3.66 -5.43
C LEU A 35 -19.03 -4.31 -6.51
N PHE A 36 -18.43 -4.88 -7.55
CA PHE A 36 -19.13 -5.53 -8.65
C PHE A 36 -19.00 -7.05 -8.64
N TRP A 37 -18.12 -7.60 -7.80
CA TRP A 37 -17.82 -9.03 -7.75
C TRP A 37 -18.82 -9.84 -6.93
N PHE A 38 -19.34 -9.27 -5.84
CA PHE A 38 -20.30 -9.94 -4.95
C PHE A 38 -21.73 -9.56 -5.31
N ASP A 39 -22.68 -10.48 -5.20
CA ASP A 39 -24.11 -10.17 -5.39
C ASP A 39 -24.73 -9.51 -4.15
N GLU A 40 -24.27 -9.89 -2.96
CA GLU A 40 -24.79 -9.40 -1.70
C GLU A 40 -24.19 -8.03 -1.34
N TRP A 41 -25.07 -7.06 -1.07
CA TRP A 41 -24.66 -5.68 -0.75
C TRP A 41 -23.75 -5.56 0.48
N TRP A 42 -23.96 -6.41 1.49
CA TRP A 42 -23.13 -6.44 2.69
C TRP A 42 -21.71 -6.95 2.40
N GLN A 43 -21.57 -7.97 1.56
CA GLN A 43 -20.26 -8.51 1.16
C GLN A 43 -19.44 -7.49 0.34
N ARG A 44 -20.11 -6.70 -0.50
CA ARG A 44 -19.48 -5.57 -1.23
C ARG A 44 -18.88 -4.54 -0.28
N ILE A 45 -19.64 -4.14 0.74
CA ILE A 45 -19.17 -3.16 1.73
C ILE A 45 -18.01 -3.75 2.55
N LEU A 46 -18.16 -4.98 3.04
CA LEU A 46 -17.14 -5.62 3.87
C LEU A 46 -15.81 -5.78 3.12
N SER A 47 -15.86 -6.22 1.86
CA SER A 47 -14.66 -6.38 1.02
C SER A 47 -13.99 -5.05 0.70
N ALA A 48 -14.76 -4.01 0.33
CA ALA A 48 -14.22 -2.68 0.12
C ALA A 48 -13.53 -2.11 1.38
N VAL A 49 -14.12 -2.33 2.57
CA VAL A 49 -13.52 -1.94 3.85
C VAL A 49 -12.22 -2.70 4.12
N ILE A 50 -12.18 -4.00 3.85
CA ILE A 50 -10.96 -4.82 4.03
C ILE A 50 -9.84 -4.32 3.11
N PHE A 51 -10.14 -4.04 1.83
CA PHE A 51 -9.14 -3.51 0.90
C PHE A 51 -8.64 -2.12 1.31
N LEU A 52 -9.51 -1.24 1.82
CA LEU A 52 -9.10 0.04 2.39
C LEU A 52 -8.20 -0.11 3.62
N LEU A 53 -8.52 -1.06 4.51
CA LEU A 53 -7.66 -1.35 5.66
C LEU A 53 -6.29 -1.87 5.23
N LEU A 54 -6.22 -2.70 4.19
CA LEU A 54 -4.95 -3.18 3.65
C LEU A 54 -4.08 -2.04 3.08
N VAL A 55 -4.68 -1.04 2.45
CA VAL A 55 -3.99 0.21 2.05
C VAL A 55 -3.43 0.91 3.29
N PHE A 56 -4.24 1.08 4.32
CA PHE A 56 -3.80 1.77 5.54
C PHE A 56 -2.65 1.01 6.23
N VAL A 57 -2.73 -0.32 6.30
CA VAL A 57 -1.68 -1.18 6.85
C VAL A 57 -0.40 -1.09 6.02
N THR A 58 -0.49 -1.06 4.69
CA THR A 58 0.70 -0.92 3.84
C THR A 58 1.37 0.44 4.00
N ILE A 59 0.60 1.53 4.08
CA ILE A 59 1.15 2.86 4.39
C ILE A 59 1.81 2.85 5.77
N ALA A 60 1.13 2.33 6.81
CA ALA A 60 1.68 2.26 8.16
C ALA A 60 2.98 1.43 8.23
N LEU A 61 3.04 0.28 7.55
CA LEU A 61 4.25 -0.53 7.45
C LEU A 61 5.37 0.21 6.71
N CYS A 62 5.06 0.92 5.62
CA CYS A 62 6.03 1.75 4.92
C CYS A 62 6.56 2.89 5.79
N SER A 63 5.71 3.57 6.57
CA SER A 63 6.12 4.60 7.54
C SER A 63 7.00 4.03 8.65
N LEU A 64 6.67 2.85 9.18
CA LEU A 64 7.50 2.16 10.18
C LEU A 64 8.87 1.79 9.63
N VAL A 65 8.94 1.24 8.41
CA VAL A 65 10.20 0.89 7.73
C VAL A 65 11.05 2.13 7.44
N ARG A 66 10.43 3.28 7.14
CA ARG A 66 11.14 4.55 6.93
C ARG A 66 11.69 5.17 8.21
N GLY A 67 11.25 4.69 9.38
CA GLY A 67 11.69 5.21 10.68
C GLY A 67 11.22 6.66 10.92
N GLU A 68 10.14 7.09 10.25
CA GLU A 68 9.47 8.37 10.53
C GLU A 68 8.73 8.21 11.87
N ARG A 69 9.41 8.56 12.96
CA ARG A 69 8.79 8.93 14.25
C ARG A 69 8.78 10.43 14.38
#